data_AF-A0AAJ4SJJ2-F1
#
_entry.id   AF-A0AAJ4SJJ2-F1
#
_cell.length_a   1.000
_cell.length_b   1.000
_cell.length_c   1.000
_cell.angle_alpha   90.00
_cell.angle_beta   90.00
_cell.angle_gamma   90.00
#
_symmetry.space_group_name_H-M   'P 1'
#
loop_
_entity.id
_entity.type
_entity.pdbx_description
1 polymer ?
#
loop_
_entity_poly.entity_id
_entity_poly.type
_entity_poly.pdbx_seq_one_letter_code
_entity_poly.pdbx_strand_id
1 'polypeptide(L)'
;MIYKCVWMVTAILLLTGCSITIGDPQNHNQKPSKSNNKQQKNKKETPKINVLSQDFSDHYMNENHVTGYRGLVKTMDKSEIESKYGDEEEVRNFLGREGHVYGNFMVRYYLSEGYPVKQFSIVPSNHVTYKDFVDFHGEPTQDLRTRQGHSFVVYNKTNHNGYQVAVYTKGNTDDDNIQYIMQFPDDFQFENSRDNQQTTITRENVFDAVEAFEGIDKDDTDHIIWKEPKKKGDVFGFSYSSKDGKLLGSYNVSEDGYVESFNENGKKIRAGYINLNQ
;
A
#
# COMPACT_ATOMS: atom_id res chain seq x y z
N MET A 1 22.30 -62.47 21.91
CA MET A 1 23.23 -61.69 21.07
C MET A 1 23.03 -60.23 21.50
N ILE A 2 23.93 -59.51 22.19
CA ILE A 2 25.40 -59.35 22.05
C ILE A 2 25.69 -58.92 20.60
N TYR A 3 26.22 -57.73 20.27
CA TYR A 3 27.25 -56.86 20.90
C TYR A 3 26.67 -55.46 21.29
N LYS A 4 27.20 -54.59 22.17
CA LYS A 4 28.55 -54.17 22.64
C LYS A 4 29.40 -53.32 21.66
N CYS A 5 29.26 -51.98 21.76
CA CYS A 5 30.32 -50.95 21.84
C CYS A 5 29.68 -49.67 22.46
N VAL A 6 30.25 -48.84 23.35
CA VAL A 6 31.58 -48.68 24.00
C VAL A 6 32.56 -47.70 23.31
N TRP A 7 32.63 -46.47 23.88
CA TRP A 7 33.71 -45.45 23.90
C TRP A 7 34.30 -44.85 22.61
N MET A 8 34.27 -43.51 22.54
CA MET A 8 35.52 -42.73 22.50
C MET A 8 35.33 -41.34 23.14
N VAL A 9 36.26 -40.94 24.01
CA VAL A 9 36.39 -39.58 24.54
C VAL A 9 37.48 -38.87 23.75
N THR A 10 37.22 -37.67 23.25
CA THR A 10 38.26 -36.74 22.78
C THR A 10 38.05 -35.37 23.42
N ALA A 11 38.84 -35.10 24.45
CA ALA A 11 38.98 -33.75 24.98
C ALA A 11 39.91 -32.95 24.07
N ILE A 12 39.52 -31.71 23.76
CA ILE A 12 40.45 -30.68 23.26
C ILE A 12 40.70 -29.72 24.42
N LEU A 13 41.92 -29.76 24.93
CA LEU A 13 42.50 -28.73 25.80
C LEU A 13 43.14 -27.64 24.95
N LEU A 14 43.69 -26.62 25.63
CA LEU A 14 44.40 -25.44 25.13
C LEU A 14 43.48 -24.25 24.75
N LEU A 15 43.76 -23.00 25.15
CA LEU A 15 44.76 -22.51 26.10
C LEU A 15 44.29 -21.19 26.74
N THR A 16 44.77 -20.98 27.98
CA THR A 16 44.84 -19.73 28.76
C THR A 16 44.65 -18.39 28.05
N GLY A 17 43.73 -17.58 28.56
CA GLY A 17 43.77 -16.11 28.49
C GLY A 17 43.72 -15.53 29.91
N CYS A 18 44.83 -14.98 30.40
CA CYS A 18 44.94 -14.50 31.78
C CYS A 18 44.33 -13.11 31.95
N SER A 19 43.59 -12.91 33.04
CA SER A 19 43.39 -11.59 33.66
C SER A 19 43.34 -11.75 35.17
N ILE A 20 44.51 -11.69 35.81
CA ILE A 20 44.63 -11.48 37.25
C ILE A 20 44.96 -10.00 37.45
N THR A 21 44.08 -9.25 38.09
CA THR A 21 44.44 -7.98 38.74
C THR A 21 43.87 -8.00 40.15
N ILE A 22 44.71 -7.69 41.14
CA ILE A 22 44.38 -7.64 42.56
C ILE A 22 44.92 -6.30 43.11
N GLY A 23 44.12 -5.67 43.98
CA GLY A 23 44.45 -4.43 44.71
C GLY A 23 43.72 -3.19 44.16
N ASP A 24 43.03 -2.38 44.96
CA ASP A 24 42.65 -2.53 46.37
C ASP A 24 41.40 -1.64 46.67
N PRO A 25 40.76 -1.67 47.86
CA PRO A 25 39.34 -1.35 47.99
C PRO A 25 39.01 0.10 48.41
N GLN A 26 37.91 0.65 47.89
CA GLN A 26 37.09 1.66 48.60
C GLN A 26 35.58 1.48 48.37
N ASN A 27 34.83 1.96 49.36
CA ASN A 27 33.40 1.70 49.64
C ASN A 27 32.49 2.78 49.01
N HIS A 28 31.35 2.42 48.42
CA HIS A 28 30.05 3.08 48.71
C HIS A 28 28.82 2.42 48.03
N ASN A 29 27.73 2.33 48.79
CA ASN A 29 26.40 1.80 48.46
C ASN A 29 25.80 2.20 47.09
N GLN A 30 25.33 1.22 46.31
CA GLN A 30 24.09 1.34 45.51
C GLN A 30 23.26 0.05 45.52
N LYS A 31 21.92 0.19 45.50
CA LYS A 31 20.94 -0.92 45.55
C LYS A 31 20.93 -1.74 44.25
N PRO A 32 20.53 -3.03 44.27
CA PRO A 32 20.37 -3.83 43.07
C PRO A 32 19.11 -3.43 42.29
N SER A 33 19.27 -2.66 41.21
CA SER A 33 18.25 -2.52 40.17
C SER A 33 18.33 -3.72 39.23
N LYS A 34 17.24 -4.51 39.15
CA LYS A 34 17.15 -5.63 38.20
C LYS A 34 17.17 -5.09 36.77
N SER A 35 18.24 -5.35 36.03
CA SER A 35 18.23 -5.20 34.58
C SER A 35 17.31 -6.26 33.97
N ASN A 36 16.08 -5.87 33.64
CA ASN A 36 15.29 -6.62 32.68
C ASN A 36 15.84 -6.32 31.29
N ASN A 37 16.73 -7.19 30.80
CA ASN A 37 17.10 -7.22 29.38
C ASN A 37 15.87 -7.56 28.53
N LYS A 38 15.07 -6.54 28.19
CA LYS A 38 14.25 -6.58 26.98
C LYS A 38 15.23 -6.68 25.82
N GLN A 39 15.29 -7.85 25.19
CA GLN A 39 15.93 -8.00 23.89
C GLN A 39 15.41 -6.88 22.98
N GLN A 40 16.30 -6.02 22.50
CA GLN A 40 15.97 -5.16 21.38
C GLN A 40 15.66 -6.10 20.20
N LYS A 41 14.38 -6.22 19.84
CA LYS A 41 14.03 -6.64 18.49
C LYS A 41 14.77 -5.66 17.58
N ASN A 42 15.69 -6.15 16.74
CA ASN A 42 16.31 -5.33 15.71
C ASN A 42 15.18 -4.67 14.92
N LYS A 43 15.11 -3.34 14.93
CA LYS A 43 14.11 -2.60 14.15
C LYS A 43 14.40 -2.92 12.68
N LYS A 44 13.50 -3.65 12.03
CA LYS A 44 13.60 -3.92 10.59
C LYS A 44 13.59 -2.56 9.90
N GLU A 45 14.51 -2.35 8.96
CA GLU A 45 14.54 -1.09 8.22
C GLU A 45 13.46 -1.11 7.16
N THR A 46 12.54 -0.15 7.24
CA THR A 46 11.56 0.09 6.18
C THR A 46 12.27 0.62 4.92
N PRO A 47 11.79 0.27 3.72
CA PRO A 47 12.47 0.64 2.46
C PRO A 47 12.54 2.15 2.29
N LYS A 48 13.75 2.63 2.01
CA LYS A 48 14.07 4.03 1.70
C LYS A 48 14.34 4.16 0.21
N ILE A 49 13.51 4.91 -0.50
CA ILE A 49 13.54 5.09 -1.95
C ILE A 49 13.52 6.60 -2.24
N ASN A 50 14.62 7.13 -2.77
CA ASN A 50 14.63 8.50 -3.27
C ASN A 50 14.11 8.52 -4.72
N VAL A 51 12.87 8.96 -4.91
CA VAL A 51 12.26 9.04 -6.24
C VAL A 51 12.97 10.04 -7.17
N LEU A 52 13.67 11.05 -6.64
CA LEU A 52 14.51 11.97 -7.40
C LEU A 52 15.98 11.50 -7.37
N SER A 53 16.24 10.34 -7.97
CA SER A 53 17.59 9.78 -8.06
C SER A 53 17.82 8.99 -9.35
N GLN A 54 19.08 8.90 -9.76
CA GLN A 54 19.46 8.09 -10.92
C GLN A 54 19.15 6.61 -10.70
N ASP A 55 19.39 6.09 -9.48
CA ASP A 55 19.02 4.73 -9.03
C ASP A 55 17.52 4.44 -9.25
N PHE A 56 16.63 5.37 -8.93
CA PHE A 56 15.19 5.24 -9.21
C PHE A 56 14.84 5.38 -10.70
N SER A 57 15.54 6.25 -11.42
CA SER A 57 15.35 6.39 -12.87
C SER A 57 15.73 5.09 -13.59
N ASP A 58 16.94 4.58 -13.34
CA ASP A 58 17.49 3.40 -14.01
C ASP A 58 16.73 2.14 -13.60
N HIS A 59 16.56 1.90 -12.29
CA HIS A 59 16.03 0.65 -11.74
C HIS A 59 14.56 0.70 -11.29
N TYR A 60 13.79 1.73 -11.67
CA TYR A 60 12.33 1.71 -11.50
C TYR A 60 11.57 2.38 -12.65
N MET A 61 12.08 3.47 -13.22
CA MET A 61 11.43 4.08 -14.39
C MET A 61 11.77 3.32 -15.69
N ASN A 62 12.96 2.72 -15.79
CA ASN A 62 13.47 2.05 -17.00
C ASN A 62 13.57 0.50 -16.90
N GLU A 63 12.98 -0.11 -15.87
CA GLU A 63 12.90 -1.57 -15.68
C GLU A 63 11.46 -2.03 -15.34
N ASN A 64 11.11 -3.28 -15.67
CA ASN A 64 9.78 -3.83 -15.43
C ASN A 64 9.65 -4.42 -14.00
N HIS A 65 8.73 -3.84 -13.22
CA HIS A 65 8.44 -4.18 -11.83
C HIS A 65 6.95 -4.40 -11.54
N VAL A 66 6.13 -4.66 -12.57
CA VAL A 66 4.67 -4.83 -12.44
C VAL A 66 4.26 -5.91 -11.43
N THR A 67 5.10 -6.93 -11.22
CA THR A 67 4.89 -8.04 -10.29
C THR A 67 5.62 -7.88 -8.95
N GLY A 68 6.57 -6.95 -8.82
CA GLY A 68 7.32 -6.72 -7.60
C GLY A 68 8.54 -5.81 -7.75
N TYR A 69 8.95 -5.16 -6.65
CA TYR A 69 10.11 -4.26 -6.56
C TYR A 69 10.81 -4.36 -5.21
N ARG A 70 12.15 -4.27 -5.17
CA ARG A 70 13.00 -4.39 -3.95
C ARG A 70 12.56 -5.51 -2.98
N GLY A 71 12.16 -6.64 -3.57
CA GLY A 71 11.75 -7.85 -2.85
C GLY A 71 10.31 -7.86 -2.31
N LEU A 72 9.51 -6.80 -2.52
CA LEU A 72 8.06 -6.86 -2.38
C LEU A 72 7.53 -7.48 -3.66
N VAL A 73 6.67 -8.49 -3.56
CA VAL A 73 6.08 -9.19 -4.72
C VAL A 73 4.58 -9.37 -4.52
N LYS A 74 3.81 -9.43 -5.61
CA LYS A 74 2.34 -9.51 -5.56
C LYS A 74 1.78 -10.79 -4.88
N THR A 75 2.60 -11.83 -4.73
CA THR A 75 2.20 -13.07 -4.05
C THR A 75 2.33 -13.03 -2.52
N MET A 76 2.90 -11.96 -1.94
CA MET A 76 3.06 -11.85 -0.49
C MET A 76 1.75 -11.53 0.22
N ASP A 77 1.59 -12.05 1.43
CA ASP A 77 0.56 -11.59 2.37
C ASP A 77 1.06 -10.47 3.32
N LYS A 78 0.13 -9.89 4.09
CA LYS A 78 0.43 -8.82 5.07
C LYS A 78 1.45 -9.26 6.13
N SER A 79 1.39 -10.50 6.60
CA SER A 79 2.30 -11.02 7.61
C SER A 79 3.72 -11.23 7.08
N GLU A 80 3.87 -11.61 5.81
CA GLU A 80 5.17 -11.67 5.13
C GLU A 80 5.77 -10.28 4.94
N ILE A 81 4.95 -9.29 4.58
CA ILE A 81 5.36 -7.88 4.45
C ILE A 81 5.79 -7.30 5.80
N GLU A 82 5.02 -7.49 6.87
CA GLU A 82 5.40 -7.09 8.23
C GLU A 82 6.63 -7.87 8.72
N SER A 83 6.78 -9.12 8.30
CA SER A 83 7.97 -9.93 8.57
C SER A 83 9.21 -9.40 7.83
N LYS A 84 9.06 -8.73 6.69
CA LYS A 84 10.18 -8.23 5.89
C LYS A 84 10.55 -6.79 6.21
N TYR A 85 9.55 -5.91 6.27
CA TYR A 85 9.72 -4.46 6.34
C TYR A 85 9.44 -3.87 7.72
N GLY A 86 8.78 -4.62 8.60
CA GLY A 86 8.35 -4.16 9.92
C GLY A 86 6.87 -3.77 9.94
N ASP A 87 6.39 -3.37 11.11
CA ASP A 87 4.98 -3.07 11.34
C ASP A 87 4.50 -1.90 10.45
N GLU A 88 3.22 -1.91 10.08
CA GLU A 88 2.54 -0.86 9.31
C GLU A 88 2.75 0.54 9.95
N GLU A 89 3.22 1.51 9.16
CA GLU A 89 3.47 2.88 9.64
C GLU A 89 2.18 3.72 9.67
N GLU A 90 1.28 3.54 8.69
CA GLU A 90 -0.01 4.23 8.58
C GLU A 90 -0.93 3.57 7.52
N VAL A 91 -2.21 3.97 7.50
CA VAL A 91 -3.17 3.66 6.43
C VAL A 91 -3.60 4.95 5.74
N ARG A 92 -3.51 4.98 4.41
CA ARG A 92 -3.90 6.11 3.55
C ARG A 92 -4.98 5.69 2.55
N ASN A 93 -5.62 6.67 1.90
CA ASN A 93 -6.46 6.37 0.74
C ASN A 93 -5.57 6.03 -0.47
N PHE A 94 -5.82 4.89 -1.10
CA PHE A 94 -5.09 4.40 -2.27
C PHE A 94 -6.09 4.00 -3.36
N LEU A 95 -6.30 4.89 -4.33
CA LEU A 95 -7.33 4.76 -5.37
C LEU A 95 -8.71 4.40 -4.79
N GLY A 96 -9.12 5.07 -3.71
CA GLY A 96 -10.37 4.79 -3.02
C GLY A 96 -10.27 3.81 -1.84
N ARG A 97 -9.38 2.81 -1.88
CA ARG A 97 -9.22 1.77 -0.84
C ARG A 97 -8.29 2.18 0.29
N GLU A 98 -8.18 1.31 1.29
CA GLU A 98 -7.08 1.32 2.26
C GLU A 98 -5.76 0.91 1.58
N GLY A 99 -4.77 1.80 1.64
CA GLY A 99 -3.37 1.54 1.32
C GLY A 99 -2.53 1.54 2.59
N HIS A 100 -1.92 0.40 2.89
CA HIS A 100 -1.11 0.18 4.08
C HIS A 100 0.35 0.54 3.80
N VAL A 101 0.94 1.44 4.58
CA VAL A 101 2.26 2.03 4.31
C VAL A 101 3.36 1.34 5.12
N TYR A 102 4.46 1.02 4.44
CA TYR A 102 5.66 0.39 4.98
C TYR A 102 6.89 1.13 4.43
N GLY A 103 7.27 2.25 5.06
CA GLY A 103 8.25 3.19 4.52
C GLY A 103 7.80 3.77 3.18
N ASN A 104 8.63 3.64 2.13
CA ASN A 104 8.27 4.10 0.80
C ASN A 104 7.31 3.18 0.01
N PHE A 105 6.88 2.05 0.55
CA PHE A 105 5.82 1.24 -0.08
C PHE A 105 4.45 1.57 0.48
N MET A 106 3.44 1.65 -0.40
CA MET A 106 2.03 1.58 -0.01
C MET A 106 1.36 0.42 -0.74
N VAL A 107 0.68 -0.42 0.02
CA VAL A 107 0.20 -1.74 -0.38
C VAL A 107 -1.31 -1.84 -0.23
N ARG A 108 -1.99 -2.29 -1.28
CA ARG A 108 -3.40 -2.67 -1.26
C ARG A 108 -3.50 -4.19 -1.35
N TYR A 109 -4.18 -4.79 -0.39
CA TYR A 109 -4.45 -6.24 -0.36
C TYR A 109 -5.77 -6.57 -1.06
N TYR A 110 -5.93 -7.81 -1.53
CA TYR A 110 -7.25 -8.37 -1.86
C TYR A 110 -8.08 -8.56 -0.59
N LEU A 111 -9.41 -8.58 -0.69
CA LEU A 111 -10.30 -8.87 0.46
C LEU A 111 -10.52 -10.38 0.72
N SER A 112 -9.92 -11.24 -0.09
CA SER A 112 -10.05 -12.70 0.00
C SER A 112 -9.13 -13.34 1.05
N GLU A 113 -9.35 -14.62 1.34
CA GLU A 113 -8.50 -15.38 2.28
C GLU A 113 -7.03 -15.33 1.87
N GLY A 114 -6.16 -15.11 2.85
CA GLY A 114 -4.73 -14.90 2.65
C GLY A 114 -4.32 -13.45 2.38
N TYR A 115 -5.26 -12.54 2.04
CA TYR A 115 -4.98 -11.12 1.81
C TYR A 115 -3.70 -10.84 0.97
N PRO A 116 -3.49 -11.48 -0.20
CA PRO A 116 -2.30 -11.21 -1.01
C PRO A 116 -2.29 -9.78 -1.56
N VAL A 117 -1.11 -9.28 -1.91
CA VAL A 117 -0.95 -7.94 -2.52
C VAL A 117 -1.67 -7.84 -3.87
N LYS A 118 -2.78 -7.11 -3.91
CA LYS A 118 -3.51 -6.75 -5.14
C LYS A 118 -2.73 -5.72 -5.95
N GLN A 119 -2.22 -4.69 -5.29
CA GLN A 119 -1.39 -3.66 -5.92
C GLN A 119 -0.45 -3.03 -4.90
N PHE A 120 0.71 -2.55 -5.36
CA PHE A 120 1.61 -1.75 -4.55
C PHE A 120 2.03 -0.49 -5.31
N SER A 121 2.55 0.50 -4.58
CA SER A 121 3.06 1.76 -5.14
C SER A 121 4.24 2.27 -4.34
N ILE A 122 4.99 3.19 -4.94
CA ILE A 122 6.08 3.93 -4.29
C ILE A 122 5.53 5.28 -3.83
N VAL A 123 5.52 5.53 -2.53
CA VAL A 123 5.14 6.80 -1.91
C VAL A 123 6.41 7.60 -1.60
N PRO A 124 6.59 8.84 -2.09
CA PRO A 124 7.75 9.66 -1.73
C PRO A 124 7.78 9.99 -0.21
N SER A 125 8.96 9.93 0.42
CA SER A 125 9.13 10.34 1.83
C SER A 125 9.09 11.85 2.04
N ASN A 126 9.41 12.61 0.99
CA ASN A 126 9.59 14.05 1.01
C ASN A 126 8.52 14.72 0.14
N HIS A 127 8.34 16.02 0.35
CA HIS A 127 7.62 16.88 -0.59
C HIS A 127 8.34 16.85 -1.94
N VAL A 128 7.73 16.20 -2.93
CA VAL A 128 8.23 16.11 -4.32
C VAL A 128 7.09 16.60 -5.20
N THR A 129 7.28 17.74 -5.87
CA THR A 129 6.30 18.27 -6.80
C THR A 129 6.34 17.52 -8.12
N TYR A 130 5.28 17.63 -8.91
CA TYR A 130 5.28 17.20 -10.31
C TYR A 130 6.44 17.85 -11.08
N LYS A 131 6.67 19.15 -10.87
CA LYS A 131 7.78 19.89 -11.49
C LYS A 131 9.14 19.27 -11.17
N ASP A 132 9.45 19.01 -9.91
CA ASP A 132 10.74 18.41 -9.52
C ASP A 132 10.98 17.06 -10.22
N PHE A 133 9.89 16.30 -10.42
CA PHE A 133 9.94 14.98 -11.04
C PHE A 133 10.11 15.05 -12.56
N VAL A 134 9.43 15.99 -13.25
CA VAL A 134 9.64 16.23 -14.69
C VAL A 134 11.03 16.82 -14.95
N ASP A 135 11.50 17.76 -14.13
CA ASP A 135 12.85 18.33 -14.23
C ASP A 135 13.95 17.24 -14.12
N PHE A 136 13.68 16.13 -13.40
CA PHE A 136 14.61 15.02 -13.22
C PHE A 136 14.45 13.87 -14.23
N HIS A 137 13.22 13.40 -14.48
CA HIS A 137 12.93 12.23 -15.33
C HIS A 137 12.53 12.58 -16.77
N GLY A 138 12.35 13.86 -17.07
CA GLY A 138 11.82 14.38 -18.33
C GLY A 138 10.29 14.32 -18.41
N GLU A 139 9.77 14.72 -19.57
CA GLU A 139 8.34 14.77 -19.85
C GLU A 139 7.68 13.38 -19.86
N PRO A 140 6.42 13.25 -19.43
CA PRO A 140 5.63 12.05 -19.60
C PRO A 140 5.20 11.84 -21.06
N THR A 141 4.83 10.61 -21.41
CA THR A 141 4.25 10.28 -22.72
C THR A 141 2.81 10.80 -22.83
N GLN A 142 2.07 10.85 -21.72
CA GLN A 142 0.71 11.41 -21.66
C GLN A 142 0.49 12.18 -20.35
N ASP A 143 -0.06 13.40 -20.45
CA ASP A 143 -0.57 14.13 -19.30
C ASP A 143 -2.09 13.93 -19.18
N LEU A 144 -2.49 13.23 -18.12
CA LEU A 144 -3.88 12.89 -17.80
C LEU A 144 -4.32 13.60 -16.51
N ARG A 145 -3.60 14.63 -16.05
CA ARG A 145 -3.94 15.41 -14.86
C ARG A 145 -5.23 16.20 -15.07
N THR A 146 -6.13 16.17 -14.09
CA THR A 146 -7.45 16.81 -14.18
C THR A 146 -7.85 17.49 -12.87
N ARG A 147 -8.81 18.42 -12.94
CA ARG A 147 -9.42 19.04 -11.75
C ARG A 147 -10.43 18.13 -11.03
N GLN A 148 -10.74 16.94 -11.58
CA GLN A 148 -11.86 16.09 -11.15
C GLN A 148 -11.53 14.60 -11.35
N GLY A 149 -11.53 13.83 -10.26
CA GLY A 149 -11.11 12.42 -10.25
C GLY A 149 -9.62 12.26 -9.94
N HIS A 150 -9.01 11.16 -10.41
CA HIS A 150 -7.59 10.92 -10.23
C HIS A 150 -6.76 11.76 -11.22
N SER A 151 -5.79 12.49 -10.68
CA SER A 151 -4.86 13.30 -11.47
C SER A 151 -3.51 12.58 -11.55
N PHE A 152 -3.05 12.26 -12.75
CA PHE A 152 -1.80 11.53 -12.96
C PHE A 152 -1.21 11.74 -14.36
N VAL A 153 0.05 11.39 -14.54
CA VAL A 153 0.71 11.31 -15.85
C VAL A 153 1.23 9.91 -16.12
N VAL A 154 1.43 9.57 -17.40
CA VAL A 154 1.90 8.25 -17.84
C VAL A 154 3.24 8.37 -18.54
N TYR A 155 4.22 7.63 -18.05
CA TYR A 155 5.51 7.41 -18.69
C TYR A 155 5.52 6.03 -19.35
N ASN A 156 5.51 6.03 -20.68
CA ASN A 156 5.74 4.86 -21.51
C ASN A 156 6.66 5.28 -22.68
N LYS A 157 7.98 5.28 -22.43
CA LYS A 157 9.00 5.74 -23.40
C LYS A 157 9.38 4.66 -24.41
N THR A 158 8.94 3.42 -24.21
CA THR A 158 9.30 2.27 -25.06
C THR A 158 8.14 1.29 -25.10
N ASN A 159 7.27 1.44 -26.09
CA ASN A 159 6.13 0.55 -26.29
C ASN A 159 6.58 -0.93 -26.36
N HIS A 160 5.75 -1.85 -25.86
CA HIS A 160 5.99 -3.30 -25.90
C HIS A 160 7.16 -3.79 -25.02
N ASN A 161 7.52 -3.04 -23.98
CA ASN A 161 8.49 -3.43 -22.94
C ASN A 161 7.83 -4.17 -21.74
N GLY A 162 6.51 -4.40 -21.78
CA GLY A 162 5.75 -5.10 -20.75
C GLY A 162 5.32 -4.23 -19.55
N TYR A 163 5.57 -2.92 -19.55
CA TYR A 163 5.11 -2.04 -18.47
C TYR A 163 4.98 -0.56 -18.86
N GLN A 164 4.28 0.20 -18.03
CA GLN A 164 4.23 1.66 -18.07
C GLN A 164 4.11 2.21 -16.64
N VAL A 165 4.59 3.43 -16.43
CA VAL A 165 4.62 4.06 -15.09
C VAL A 165 3.57 5.16 -15.00
N ALA A 166 2.65 5.07 -14.04
CA ALA A 166 1.73 6.14 -13.69
C ALA A 166 2.22 6.89 -12.44
N VAL A 167 2.30 8.21 -12.53
CA VAL A 167 2.71 9.12 -11.44
C VAL A 167 1.49 9.92 -11.03
N TYR A 168 0.93 9.62 -9.85
CA TYR A 168 -0.27 10.27 -9.33
C TYR A 168 0.07 11.54 -8.56
N THR A 169 -0.59 12.63 -8.90
CA THR A 169 -0.40 13.95 -8.30
C THR A 169 -1.61 14.36 -7.46
N LYS A 170 -1.39 15.22 -6.46
CA LYS A 170 -2.45 15.67 -5.54
C LYS A 170 -3.51 16.56 -6.21
N GLY A 171 -3.11 17.24 -7.27
CA GLY A 171 -3.95 18.08 -8.13
C GLY A 171 -3.39 18.06 -9.55
N ASN A 172 -3.69 19.09 -10.32
CA ASN A 172 -3.38 19.17 -11.75
C ASN A 172 -2.47 20.35 -12.13
N THR A 173 -1.72 20.88 -11.18
CA THR A 173 -0.71 21.92 -11.37
C THR A 173 0.69 21.34 -11.21
N ASP A 174 1.73 22.08 -11.63
CA ASP A 174 3.10 21.57 -11.58
C ASP A 174 3.70 21.63 -10.16
N ASP A 175 3.16 22.49 -9.29
CA ASP A 175 3.51 22.57 -7.87
C ASP A 175 2.80 21.49 -7.01
N ASP A 176 1.87 20.71 -7.60
CA ASP A 176 1.18 19.63 -6.87
C ASP A 176 2.13 18.48 -6.54
N ASN A 177 2.02 17.99 -5.31
CA ASN A 177 2.83 16.88 -4.83
C ASN A 177 2.48 15.56 -5.53
N ILE A 178 3.49 14.73 -5.79
CA ILE A 178 3.31 13.32 -6.09
C ILE A 178 2.77 12.61 -4.83
N GLN A 179 1.67 11.89 -4.98
CA GLN A 179 1.13 11.03 -3.92
C GLN A 179 1.78 9.64 -3.94
N TYR A 180 1.84 9.03 -5.13
CA TYR A 180 2.40 7.70 -5.33
C TYR A 180 2.70 7.42 -6.81
N ILE A 181 3.63 6.49 -7.03
CA ILE A 181 4.09 6.06 -8.35
C ILE A 181 3.82 4.56 -8.49
N MET A 182 3.22 4.13 -9.59
CA MET A 182 2.86 2.73 -9.84
C MET A 182 3.33 2.28 -11.22
N GLN A 183 3.62 0.99 -11.36
CA GLN A 183 3.67 0.35 -12.66
C GLN A 183 2.39 -0.45 -12.95
N PHE A 184 2.03 -0.45 -14.23
CA PHE A 184 0.97 -1.26 -14.83
C PHE A 184 1.56 -2.03 -16.03
N PRO A 185 0.96 -3.15 -16.44
CA PRO A 185 1.20 -3.74 -17.76
C PRO A 185 1.11 -2.68 -18.87
N ASP A 186 1.85 -2.85 -19.97
CA ASP A 186 1.84 -1.90 -21.11
C ASP A 186 0.59 -2.01 -22.00
N ASP A 187 -0.17 -3.11 -21.89
CA ASP A 187 -1.48 -3.27 -22.51
C ASP A 187 -2.63 -2.61 -21.69
N PHE A 188 -2.38 -2.23 -20.43
CA PHE A 188 -3.35 -1.52 -19.60
C PHE A 188 -3.71 -0.16 -20.22
N GLN A 189 -5.00 0.06 -20.51
CA GLN A 189 -5.44 1.34 -21.07
C GLN A 189 -5.87 2.28 -19.93
N PHE A 190 -5.20 3.43 -19.83
CA PHE A 190 -5.64 4.52 -18.98
C PHE A 190 -6.79 5.27 -19.66
N GLU A 191 -8.00 4.77 -19.50
CA GLU A 191 -9.19 5.44 -20.02
C GLU A 191 -9.39 6.78 -19.30
N ASN A 192 -9.23 7.87 -20.04
CA ASN A 192 -9.39 9.21 -19.53
C ASN A 192 -10.83 9.64 -19.83
N SER A 193 -11.64 9.72 -18.78
CA SER A 193 -13.09 10.02 -18.69
C SER A 193 -13.54 11.36 -19.30
N ARG A 194 -13.09 11.68 -20.52
CA ARG A 194 -13.22 12.98 -21.18
C ARG A 194 -14.52 13.15 -21.97
N ASP A 195 -15.24 12.08 -22.28
CA ASP A 195 -16.60 12.19 -22.83
C ASP A 195 -17.58 12.51 -21.71
N ASN A 196 -17.74 13.82 -21.52
CA ASN A 196 -18.50 14.45 -20.45
C ASN A 196 -20.01 14.44 -20.75
N GLN A 197 -20.62 13.25 -20.75
CA GLN A 197 -22.02 13.14 -20.35
C GLN A 197 -22.06 12.90 -18.85
N GLN A 198 -22.87 13.70 -18.15
CA GLN A 198 -23.07 13.58 -16.71
C GLN A 198 -23.95 12.35 -16.44
N THR A 199 -23.32 11.18 -16.34
CA THR A 199 -23.98 9.91 -16.05
C THR A 199 -24.72 10.01 -14.72
N THR A 200 -26.04 10.13 -14.76
CA THR A 200 -26.87 10.18 -13.56
C THR A 200 -26.83 8.82 -12.86
N ILE A 201 -26.69 8.80 -11.53
CA ILE A 201 -26.82 7.54 -10.80
C ILE A 201 -28.28 7.08 -10.80
N THR A 202 -28.46 5.83 -11.18
CA THR A 202 -29.72 5.09 -11.20
C THR A 202 -29.57 3.84 -10.32
N ARG A 203 -30.65 3.06 -10.17
CA ARG A 203 -30.58 1.77 -9.48
C ARG A 203 -29.58 0.80 -10.14
N GLU A 204 -29.38 0.92 -11.45
CA GLU A 204 -28.63 -0.04 -12.25
C GLU A 204 -27.12 0.14 -12.10
N ASN A 205 -26.64 1.39 -12.04
CA ASN A 205 -25.21 1.73 -11.94
C ASN A 205 -24.74 2.15 -10.54
N VAL A 206 -25.61 2.17 -9.52
CA VAL A 206 -25.23 2.58 -8.15
C VAL A 206 -24.20 1.66 -7.48
N PHE A 207 -24.08 0.41 -7.93
CA PHE A 207 -23.00 -0.47 -7.47
C PHE A 207 -21.69 -0.16 -8.19
N ASP A 208 -21.71 0.01 -9.51
CA ASP A 208 -20.55 0.48 -10.29
C ASP A 208 -20.03 1.83 -9.77
N ALA A 209 -20.94 2.68 -9.30
CA ALA A 209 -20.65 3.95 -8.64
C ALA A 209 -19.84 3.80 -7.35
N VAL A 210 -20.21 2.83 -6.50
CA VAL A 210 -19.45 2.53 -5.28
C VAL A 210 -18.18 1.76 -5.59
N GLU A 211 -18.17 0.90 -6.60
CA GLU A 211 -16.97 0.25 -7.12
C GLU A 211 -15.94 1.29 -7.59
N ALA A 212 -16.35 2.33 -8.33
CA ALA A 212 -15.51 3.45 -8.73
C ALA A 212 -15.10 4.34 -7.54
N PHE A 213 -16.00 4.60 -6.58
CA PHE A 213 -15.67 5.36 -5.36
C PHE A 213 -14.63 4.67 -4.48
N GLU A 214 -14.72 3.35 -4.39
CA GLU A 214 -13.84 2.50 -3.61
C GLU A 214 -12.59 2.11 -4.39
N GLY A 215 -12.60 2.01 -5.71
CA GLY A 215 -11.55 1.31 -6.46
C GLY A 215 -11.61 -0.21 -6.22
N ILE A 216 -12.82 -0.78 -6.33
CA ILE A 216 -13.12 -2.20 -6.25
C ILE A 216 -13.40 -2.72 -7.67
N ASP A 217 -12.48 -3.47 -8.26
CA ASP A 217 -12.86 -4.39 -9.34
C ASP A 217 -13.83 -5.45 -8.78
N LYS A 218 -14.84 -5.82 -9.57
CA LYS A 218 -15.92 -6.78 -9.21
C LYS A 218 -15.42 -8.06 -8.51
N ASP A 219 -14.22 -8.53 -8.80
CA ASP A 219 -13.57 -9.70 -8.20
C ASP A 219 -13.42 -9.64 -6.66
N ASP A 220 -13.40 -8.45 -6.04
CA ASP A 220 -13.34 -8.29 -4.57
C ASP A 220 -14.72 -8.50 -3.89
N THR A 221 -15.81 -8.65 -4.66
CA THR A 221 -17.18 -8.75 -4.11
C THR A 221 -17.55 -10.15 -3.57
N ASP A 222 -16.78 -11.19 -3.91
CA ASP A 222 -17.04 -12.59 -3.58
C ASP A 222 -17.13 -12.89 -2.06
N HIS A 223 -16.70 -11.98 -1.20
CA HIS A 223 -16.73 -12.15 0.27
C HIS A 223 -17.79 -11.28 0.98
N ILE A 224 -18.53 -10.45 0.24
CA ILE A 224 -19.44 -9.42 0.77
C ILE A 224 -20.86 -9.63 0.26
N ILE A 225 -21.84 -9.48 1.16
CA ILE A 225 -23.27 -9.42 0.85
C ILE A 225 -23.70 -7.96 0.86
N TRP A 226 -24.04 -7.45 -0.31
CA TRP A 226 -24.65 -6.13 -0.49
C TRP A 226 -26.17 -6.20 -0.25
N LYS A 227 -26.76 -5.21 0.42
CA LYS A 227 -28.22 -5.06 0.48
C LYS A 227 -28.72 -4.20 -0.68
N GLU A 228 -29.91 -4.54 -1.16
CA GLU A 228 -30.64 -3.80 -2.20
C GLU A 228 -30.71 -2.28 -1.91
N PRO A 229 -30.27 -1.43 -2.87
CA PRO A 229 -30.33 0.03 -2.76
C PRO A 229 -31.76 0.56 -2.56
N LYS A 230 -31.91 1.50 -1.63
CA LYS A 230 -33.17 2.20 -1.36
C LYS A 230 -33.03 3.67 -1.70
N LYS A 231 -33.81 4.16 -2.66
CA LYS A 231 -33.85 5.58 -3.05
C LYS A 231 -34.67 6.40 -2.04
N LYS A 232 -34.16 7.57 -1.63
CA LYS A 232 -34.85 8.57 -0.79
C LYS A 232 -34.48 9.97 -1.28
N GLY A 233 -35.39 10.65 -1.96
CA GLY A 233 -35.03 11.82 -2.76
C GLY A 233 -34.01 11.40 -3.82
N ASP A 234 -32.98 12.20 -4.03
CA ASP A 234 -31.97 11.99 -5.07
C ASP A 234 -30.77 11.18 -4.55
N VAL A 235 -30.98 10.33 -3.53
CA VAL A 235 -29.93 9.54 -2.86
C VAL A 235 -30.35 8.08 -2.75
N PHE A 236 -29.46 7.16 -3.15
CA PHE A 236 -29.54 5.73 -2.92
C PHE A 236 -28.75 5.34 -1.67
N GLY A 237 -29.41 4.73 -0.68
CA GLY A 237 -28.79 4.22 0.54
C GLY A 237 -28.77 2.70 0.61
N PHE A 238 -27.64 2.10 0.99
CA PHE A 238 -27.49 0.65 1.21
C PHE A 238 -26.37 0.31 2.19
N SER A 239 -26.44 -0.90 2.75
CA SER A 239 -25.41 -1.45 3.66
C SER A 239 -24.80 -2.72 3.09
N TYR A 240 -23.58 -3.03 3.49
CA TYR A 240 -22.91 -4.27 3.15
C TYR A 240 -22.44 -5.03 4.40
N SER A 241 -22.30 -6.34 4.28
CA SER A 241 -22.03 -7.25 5.40
C SER A 241 -21.16 -8.41 4.93
N SER A 242 -20.38 -9.01 5.81
CA SER A 242 -19.68 -10.27 5.50
C SER A 242 -20.66 -11.43 5.38
N LYS A 243 -20.23 -12.56 4.79
CA LYS A 243 -21.07 -13.76 4.59
C LYS A 243 -21.66 -14.38 5.87
N ASP A 244 -21.07 -14.09 7.02
CA ASP A 244 -21.57 -14.45 8.36
C ASP A 244 -22.67 -13.51 8.90
N GLY A 245 -22.99 -12.43 8.18
CA GLY A 245 -24.02 -11.46 8.52
C GLY A 245 -23.56 -10.27 9.37
N LYS A 246 -22.26 -10.14 9.68
CA LYS A 246 -21.74 -8.96 10.40
C LYS A 246 -21.80 -7.73 9.50
N LEU A 247 -22.41 -6.64 9.99
CA LEU A 247 -22.41 -5.34 9.32
C LEU A 247 -20.98 -4.80 9.23
N LEU A 248 -20.59 -4.36 8.03
CA LEU A 248 -19.27 -3.77 7.77
C LEU A 248 -19.35 -2.26 7.52
N GLY A 249 -20.42 -1.80 6.84
CA GLY A 249 -20.66 -0.39 6.61
C GLY A 249 -21.87 -0.10 5.73
N SER A 250 -21.98 1.15 5.30
CA SER A 250 -23.04 1.61 4.40
C SER A 250 -22.60 2.78 3.52
N TYR A 251 -23.36 2.99 2.44
CA TYR A 251 -23.19 4.08 1.50
C TYR A 251 -24.46 4.92 1.36
N ASN A 252 -24.26 6.21 1.11
CA ASN A 252 -25.21 7.07 0.43
C ASN A 252 -24.60 7.46 -0.92
N VAL A 253 -25.34 7.33 -2.01
CA VAL A 253 -24.92 7.72 -3.36
C VAL A 253 -25.96 8.66 -3.95
N SER A 254 -25.59 9.90 -4.21
CA SER A 254 -26.43 10.91 -4.85
C SER A 254 -26.50 10.70 -6.36
N GLU A 255 -27.60 11.14 -6.99
CA GLU A 255 -27.80 11.08 -8.46
C GLU A 255 -26.76 11.90 -9.25
N ASP A 256 -26.12 12.89 -8.62
CA ASP A 256 -25.02 13.69 -9.17
C ASP A 256 -23.62 13.05 -9.03
N GLY A 257 -23.53 11.83 -8.48
CA GLY A 257 -22.27 11.14 -8.23
C GLY A 257 -21.57 11.53 -6.92
N TYR A 258 -22.21 12.24 -5.98
CA TYR A 258 -21.65 12.39 -4.65
C TYR A 258 -21.84 11.12 -3.81
N VAL A 259 -20.76 10.49 -3.36
CA VAL A 259 -20.79 9.28 -2.52
C VAL A 259 -20.33 9.62 -1.10
N GLU A 260 -21.04 9.07 -0.10
CA GLU A 260 -20.64 9.05 1.30
C GLU A 260 -20.53 7.59 1.78
N SER A 261 -19.52 7.30 2.60
CA SER A 261 -19.31 5.99 3.22
C SER A 261 -19.32 6.09 4.74
N PHE A 262 -19.81 5.05 5.40
CA PHE A 262 -19.98 4.97 6.84
C PHE A 262 -19.53 3.60 7.35
N ASN A 263 -18.92 3.56 8.54
CA ASN A 263 -18.50 2.32 9.19
C ASN A 263 -19.70 1.56 9.79
N GLU A 264 -19.43 0.42 10.43
CA GLU A 264 -20.42 -0.45 11.07
C GLU A 264 -21.22 0.23 12.20
N ASN A 265 -20.71 1.35 12.73
CA ASN A 265 -21.37 2.17 13.75
C ASN A 265 -22.11 3.39 13.17
N GLY A 266 -22.19 3.53 11.83
CA GLY A 266 -22.82 4.67 11.16
C GLY A 266 -22.00 5.96 11.22
N LYS A 267 -20.72 5.92 11.62
CA LYS A 267 -19.83 7.09 11.57
C LYS A 267 -19.31 7.25 10.14
N LYS A 268 -19.47 8.45 9.56
CA LYS A 268 -18.91 8.78 8.24
C LYS A 268 -17.39 8.56 8.25
N ILE A 269 -16.89 7.81 7.27
CA ILE A 269 -15.46 7.56 7.04
C ILE A 269 -14.93 8.60 6.05
N ARG A 270 -15.49 8.62 4.84
CA ARG A 270 -15.09 9.47 3.72
C ARG A 270 -16.27 9.79 2.81
N ALA A 271 -16.16 10.87 2.03
CA ALA A 271 -17.13 11.24 1.02
C ALA A 271 -16.44 12.00 -0.13
N GLY A 272 -17.01 11.96 -1.33
CA GLY A 272 -16.45 12.61 -2.52
C GLY A 272 -17.27 12.34 -3.78
N TYR A 273 -16.98 13.09 -4.85
CA TYR A 273 -17.57 12.85 -6.16
C TYR A 273 -16.83 11.72 -6.89
N ILE A 274 -17.60 10.81 -7.50
CA ILE A 274 -17.06 9.84 -8.46
C ILE A 274 -17.05 10.39 -9.88
N ASN A 275 -16.17 9.84 -10.71
CA ASN A 275 -16.17 10.07 -12.14
C ASN A 275 -16.64 8.79 -12.82
N LEU A 276 -17.89 8.77 -13.29
CA LEU A 276 -18.61 7.57 -13.75
C LEU A 276 -18.27 7.14 -15.17
N ASN A 277 -17.43 7.91 -15.87
CA ASN A 277 -17.15 7.68 -17.28
C ASN A 277 -15.85 6.86 -17.38
N GLN A 278 -15.85 5.70 -16.73
CA GLN A 278 -14.91 4.58 -16.90
C GLN A 278 -15.61 3.45 -17.65
#